data_AF-A0A5J4YB06-F1
#
_entry.id   AF-A0A5J4YB06-F1
#
_cell.length_a   1.000
_cell.length_b   1.000
_cell.length_c   1.000
_cell.angle_alpha   90.00
_cell.angle_beta   90.00
_cell.angle_gamma   90.00
#
_symmetry.space_group_name_H-M   'P 1'
#
loop_
_entity.id
_entity.type
_entity.pdbx_description
1 polymer ?
#
loop_
_entity_poly.entity_id
_entity_poly.type
_entity_poly.pdbx_seq_one_letter_code
_entity_poly.pdbx_strand_id
1 'polypeptide(L)'
;MVTQPFDLLAKPQQQRQVACLENEHTNAGIGSNLTQNGTVEADASIMLGDRTFAAVGAAPGLSSAIAAAALLAKESQQPLSLGRVRPMFLAGVEAYVWAHSKGLSTAPSIESTAKWHVIPRALEQWQKYKIMIYEDGAKKQQPAQHPSQSSSHDRSATPAAPLAPDAQQTCATHPPVTQQTVAANPARQSSLNPPKAEKQRLSPDMQQDRQAQQQQQQQQRHAQQQQQQQQQAVQCGLAQSGIGVHQQPWNLTEEHAGHLNDTVGAVYIDAAGRVGAGVSSGGIAMKVPGRVGEAAMYACGCWAADADVSLGRPGVACSVSGVGEVIIRACLAKECCQRMLNLYLPVDEACSQVMQESTMQEAQPNNCGVLAVRVTFDSASPGQERLMGDCDLYCSRSDV
;
A
#
# COMPACT_ATOMS: atom_id res chain seq x y z
N MET A 1 35.42 16.97 -4.52
CA MET A 1 35.20 15.53 -4.23
C MET A 1 33.97 15.13 -5.01
N VAL A 2 34.10 14.30 -6.04
CA VAL A 2 32.95 13.75 -6.75
C VAL A 2 32.35 12.70 -5.81
N THR A 3 31.24 13.04 -5.15
CA THR A 3 30.47 12.07 -4.36
C THR A 3 30.04 10.97 -5.34
N GLN A 4 30.44 9.72 -5.06
CA GLN A 4 29.94 8.60 -5.85
C GLN A 4 28.40 8.58 -5.75
N PRO A 5 27.67 8.31 -6.84
CA PRO A 5 26.22 8.15 -6.77
C PRO A 5 25.92 7.03 -5.78
N PHE A 6 25.30 7.40 -4.67
CA PHE A 6 24.93 6.47 -3.63
C PHE A 6 23.77 5.62 -4.15
N ASP A 7 23.99 4.31 -4.31
CA ASP A 7 22.97 3.35 -4.78
C ASP A 7 21.91 3.16 -3.68
N LEU A 8 20.94 4.09 -3.59
CA LEU A 8 19.77 3.99 -2.71
C LEU A 8 19.02 2.67 -2.94
N LEU A 9 19.00 2.19 -4.19
CA LEU A 9 18.35 0.96 -4.63
C LEU A 9 19.15 -0.31 -4.30
N ALA A 10 20.36 -0.20 -3.73
CA ALA A 10 21.08 -1.32 -3.12
C ALA A 10 20.59 -1.63 -1.71
N LYS A 11 19.86 -0.73 -1.04
CA LYS A 11 19.31 -0.99 0.29
C LYS A 11 17.96 -1.70 0.15
N PRO A 12 17.85 -2.99 0.53
CA PRO A 12 16.62 -3.76 0.36
C PRO A 12 15.41 -3.20 1.13
N GLN A 13 15.62 -2.25 2.05
CA GLN A 13 14.60 -1.77 2.99
C GLN A 13 13.49 -0.96 2.31
N GLN A 14 13.77 -0.19 1.25
CA GLN A 14 12.80 0.73 0.63
C GLN A 14 11.67 -0.02 -0.11
N GLN A 15 12.05 -1.00 -0.95
CA GLN A 15 11.09 -1.88 -1.63
C GLN A 15 10.33 -2.80 -0.65
N ARG A 16 11.00 -3.27 0.40
CA ARG A 16 10.43 -4.23 1.35
C ARG A 16 9.17 -3.73 2.05
N GLN A 17 9.04 -2.42 2.26
CA GLN A 17 7.89 -1.85 2.97
C GLN A 17 6.58 -1.96 2.18
N VAL A 18 6.59 -1.72 0.88
CA VAL A 18 5.39 -1.92 0.05
C VAL A 18 5.25 -3.39 -0.34
N ALA A 19 6.36 -4.09 -0.61
CA ALA A 19 6.33 -5.49 -1.00
C ALA A 19 5.76 -6.41 0.09
N CYS A 20 5.92 -6.10 1.38
CA CYS A 20 5.28 -6.88 2.45
C CYS A 20 3.77 -6.64 2.55
N LEU A 21 3.28 -5.52 2.01
CA LEU A 21 1.86 -5.20 1.92
C LEU A 21 1.20 -5.85 0.69
N GLU A 22 1.97 -6.34 -0.29
CA GLU A 22 1.47 -7.14 -1.42
C GLU A 22 1.16 -8.58 -0.99
N ASN A 23 0.00 -8.80 -0.36
CA ASN A 23 -0.38 -10.10 0.20
C ASN A 23 -1.86 -10.43 -0.10
N GLU A 24 -2.32 -11.59 0.35
CA GLU A 24 -3.68 -12.09 0.05
C GLU A 24 -4.82 -11.24 0.62
N HIS A 25 -4.53 -10.40 1.62
CA HIS A 25 -5.52 -9.58 2.34
C HIS A 25 -5.64 -8.16 1.81
N THR A 26 -4.79 -7.74 0.88
CA THR A 26 -4.79 -6.39 0.30
C THR A 26 -5.11 -6.45 -1.19
N ASN A 27 -5.55 -5.34 -1.78
CA ASN A 27 -5.72 -5.26 -3.23
C ASN A 27 -4.38 -4.92 -3.92
N ALA A 28 -3.37 -5.74 -3.69
CA ALA A 28 -2.05 -5.63 -4.31
C ALA A 28 -1.33 -6.99 -4.30
N GLY A 29 -0.57 -7.28 -5.36
CA GLY A 29 0.13 -8.55 -5.50
C GLY A 29 -0.80 -9.77 -5.52
N ILE A 30 -0.70 -10.65 -4.52
CA ILE A 30 -1.47 -11.91 -4.45
C ILE A 30 -2.97 -11.66 -4.25
N GLY A 31 -3.34 -10.63 -3.49
CA GLY A 31 -4.73 -10.32 -3.17
C GLY A 31 -5.43 -9.39 -4.16
N SER A 32 -4.79 -9.09 -5.30
CA SER A 32 -5.31 -8.16 -6.30
C SER A 32 -6.70 -8.52 -6.83
N ASN A 33 -7.50 -7.48 -7.07
CA ASN A 33 -8.77 -7.59 -7.77
C ASN A 33 -8.60 -8.17 -9.18
N LEU A 34 -9.66 -8.84 -9.64
CA LEU A 34 -9.69 -9.44 -10.98
C LEU A 34 -10.30 -8.50 -12.02
N THR A 35 -9.74 -8.54 -13.23
CA THR A 35 -10.29 -7.91 -14.44
C THR A 35 -11.63 -8.54 -14.84
N GLN A 36 -12.32 -7.98 -15.82
CA GLN A 36 -13.53 -8.59 -16.41
C GLN A 36 -13.29 -10.02 -16.94
N ASN A 37 -12.05 -10.34 -17.33
CA ASN A 37 -11.67 -11.66 -17.81
C ASN A 37 -11.32 -12.64 -16.67
N GLY A 38 -11.36 -12.20 -15.41
CA GLY A 38 -11.01 -13.03 -14.25
C GLY A 38 -9.50 -13.19 -14.06
N THR A 39 -8.69 -12.30 -14.63
CA THR A 39 -7.22 -12.31 -14.52
C THR A 39 -6.72 -11.21 -13.58
N VAL A 40 -5.51 -11.34 -13.05
CA VAL A 40 -4.82 -10.30 -12.28
C VAL A 40 -3.95 -9.44 -13.20
N GLU A 41 -4.03 -8.12 -13.04
CA GLU A 41 -3.13 -7.14 -13.66
C GLU A 41 -2.75 -6.11 -12.61
N ALA A 42 -1.46 -5.97 -12.30
CA ALA A 42 -0.98 -5.10 -11.25
C ALA A 42 -0.41 -3.79 -11.79
N ASP A 43 -0.62 -2.72 -11.01
CA ASP A 43 -0.07 -1.39 -11.21
C ASP A 43 0.82 -1.06 -10.00
N ALA A 44 2.06 -0.63 -10.23
CA ALA A 44 2.94 -0.19 -9.14
C ALA A 44 3.97 0.83 -9.62
N SER A 45 4.37 1.73 -8.72
CA SER A 45 5.42 2.69 -8.98
C SER A 45 6.21 3.04 -7.72
N ILE A 46 7.45 3.46 -7.94
CA ILE A 46 8.35 3.94 -6.90
C ILE A 46 8.96 5.26 -7.35
N MET A 47 9.17 6.17 -6.40
CA MET A 47 9.91 7.41 -6.61
C MET A 47 10.90 7.64 -5.47
N LEU A 48 12.15 7.91 -5.83
CA LEU A 48 13.20 8.32 -4.89
C LEU A 48 13.30 9.85 -4.84
N GLY A 49 13.85 10.38 -3.74
CA GLY A 49 14.02 11.82 -3.56
C GLY A 49 14.93 12.50 -4.59
N ASP A 50 15.84 11.75 -5.23
CA ASP A 50 16.65 12.22 -6.36
C ASP A 50 15.87 12.33 -7.68
N ARG A 51 14.55 12.15 -7.63
CA ARG A 51 13.59 12.21 -8.75
C ARG A 51 13.60 10.99 -9.66
N THR A 52 14.38 9.96 -9.33
CA THR A 52 14.29 8.67 -10.02
C THR A 52 12.92 8.07 -9.82
N PHE A 53 12.25 7.74 -10.92
CA PHE A 53 10.95 7.11 -10.92
C PHE A 53 10.99 5.87 -11.81
N ALA A 54 10.25 4.84 -11.42
CA ALA A 54 9.83 3.83 -12.37
C ALA A 54 8.50 3.18 -11.99
N ALA A 55 7.86 2.55 -12.97
CA ALA A 55 6.57 1.92 -12.82
C ALA A 55 6.40 0.66 -13.67
N VAL A 56 5.45 -0.17 -13.26
CA VAL A 56 4.83 -1.22 -14.08
C VAL A 56 3.31 -1.04 -14.06
N GLY A 57 2.64 -1.30 -15.18
CA GLY A 57 1.21 -1.02 -15.34
C GLY A 57 0.49 -2.09 -16.13
N ALA A 58 -0.71 -2.44 -15.69
CA ALA A 58 -1.48 -3.57 -16.18
C ALA A 58 -0.61 -4.84 -16.33
N ALA A 59 0.34 -5.06 -15.41
CA ALA A 59 1.36 -6.08 -15.54
C ALA A 59 0.83 -7.42 -14.97
N PRO A 60 0.69 -8.46 -15.80
CA PRO A 60 0.22 -9.75 -15.32
C PRO A 60 1.37 -10.58 -14.76
N GLY A 61 1.08 -11.61 -13.97
CA GLY A 61 2.06 -12.66 -13.64
C GLY A 61 3.24 -12.25 -12.76
N LEU A 62 3.25 -11.06 -12.16
CA LEU A 62 4.30 -10.65 -11.23
C LEU A 62 3.99 -11.14 -9.81
N SER A 63 4.98 -11.65 -9.09
CA SER A 63 4.78 -11.95 -7.66
C SER A 63 4.73 -10.67 -6.82
N SER A 64 5.51 -9.67 -7.22
CA SER A 64 5.58 -8.35 -6.60
C SER A 64 5.75 -7.29 -7.67
N ALA A 65 4.74 -6.43 -7.84
CA ALA A 65 4.77 -5.40 -8.87
C ALA A 65 5.71 -4.26 -8.45
N ILE A 66 5.72 -3.90 -7.18
CA ILE A 66 6.65 -2.89 -6.66
C ILE A 66 8.11 -3.34 -6.76
N ALA A 67 8.39 -4.64 -6.68
CA ALA A 67 9.73 -5.18 -6.93
C ALA A 67 10.19 -4.94 -8.37
N ALA A 68 9.30 -5.15 -9.34
CA ALA A 68 9.60 -4.89 -10.74
C ALA A 68 9.84 -3.39 -10.98
N ALA A 69 9.00 -2.52 -10.41
CA ALA A 69 9.20 -1.07 -10.48
C ALA A 69 10.53 -0.63 -9.83
N ALA A 70 10.89 -1.16 -8.66
CA ALA A 70 12.15 -0.85 -7.99
C ALA A 70 13.38 -1.28 -8.79
N LEU A 71 13.35 -2.48 -9.37
CA LEU A 71 14.43 -2.93 -10.25
C LEU A 71 14.52 -2.08 -11.52
N LEU A 72 13.38 -1.67 -12.08
CA LEU A 72 13.33 -0.82 -13.27
C LEU A 72 13.90 0.57 -12.99
N ALA A 73 13.61 1.15 -11.82
CA ALA A 73 14.21 2.41 -11.36
C ALA A 73 15.74 2.28 -11.24
N LYS A 74 16.22 1.12 -10.79
CA LYS A 74 17.67 0.88 -10.66
C LYS A 74 18.34 0.80 -12.01
N GLU A 75 17.73 0.09 -12.94
CA GLU A 75 18.26 0.01 -14.28
C GLU A 75 18.18 1.37 -14.97
N SER A 76 17.09 2.14 -14.82
CA SER A 76 16.85 3.38 -15.58
C SER A 76 17.94 4.45 -15.37
N GLN A 77 18.63 4.43 -14.23
CA GLN A 77 19.76 5.31 -13.93
C GLN A 77 21.03 5.00 -14.75
N GLN A 78 21.07 3.86 -15.45
CA GLN A 78 22.23 3.44 -16.24
C GLN A 78 21.98 3.65 -17.74
N PRO A 79 22.89 4.29 -18.49
CA PRO A 79 22.73 4.43 -19.93
C PRO A 79 22.79 3.07 -20.65
N LEU A 80 22.15 3.00 -21.81
CA LEU A 80 22.38 1.91 -22.77
C LEU A 80 23.47 2.32 -23.77
N SER A 81 24.00 1.32 -24.48
CA SER A 81 24.89 1.56 -25.61
C SER A 81 24.26 2.53 -26.63
N LEU A 82 25.12 3.32 -27.27
CA LEU A 82 24.74 4.33 -28.28
C LEU A 82 23.87 5.47 -27.72
N GLY A 83 24.03 5.82 -26.44
CA GLY A 83 23.32 6.95 -25.84
C GLY A 83 21.82 6.74 -25.65
N ARG A 84 21.35 5.49 -25.76
CA ARG A 84 19.94 5.15 -25.54
C ARG A 84 19.58 5.29 -24.06
N VAL A 85 18.36 5.75 -23.81
CA VAL A 85 17.78 5.88 -22.47
C VAL A 85 17.01 4.61 -22.16
N ARG A 86 17.13 4.13 -20.92
CA ARG A 86 16.38 2.97 -20.44
C ARG A 86 14.93 3.36 -20.12
N PRO A 87 13.99 2.42 -20.25
CA PRO A 87 12.61 2.69 -19.87
C PRO A 87 12.51 2.94 -18.37
N MET A 88 11.64 3.87 -18.01
CA MET A 88 11.17 4.07 -16.63
C MET A 88 9.76 3.48 -16.43
N PHE A 89 9.08 3.07 -17.48
CA PHE A 89 7.74 2.51 -17.39
C PHE A 89 7.58 1.38 -18.40
N LEU A 90 7.12 0.21 -17.94
CA LEU A 90 6.75 -0.93 -18.76
C LEU A 90 5.31 -1.35 -18.46
N ALA A 91 4.58 -1.84 -19.45
CA ALA A 91 3.18 -2.20 -19.26
C ALA A 91 2.80 -3.52 -19.94
N GLY A 92 1.69 -4.09 -19.48
CA GLY A 92 1.13 -5.32 -20.04
C GLY A 92 2.07 -6.51 -19.91
N VAL A 93 1.95 -7.45 -20.85
CA VAL A 93 2.77 -8.67 -20.89
C VAL A 93 4.27 -8.37 -21.01
N GLU A 94 4.66 -7.25 -21.60
CA GLU A 94 6.07 -6.89 -21.75
C GLU A 94 6.73 -6.50 -20.41
N ALA A 95 5.95 -5.99 -19.45
CA ALA A 95 6.44 -5.82 -18.08
C ALA A 95 6.77 -7.18 -17.43
N TYR A 96 5.94 -8.20 -17.69
CA TYR A 96 6.20 -9.58 -17.26
C TYR A 96 7.44 -10.16 -17.95
N VAL A 97 7.53 -10.07 -19.28
CA VAL A 97 8.66 -10.62 -20.06
C VAL A 97 9.97 -10.03 -19.58
N TRP A 98 9.99 -8.71 -19.38
CA TRP A 98 11.14 -8.02 -18.81
C TRP A 98 11.46 -8.53 -17.41
N ALA A 99 10.49 -8.52 -16.48
CA ALA A 99 10.70 -8.95 -15.09
C ALA A 99 11.22 -10.39 -15.00
N HIS A 100 10.64 -11.30 -15.81
CA HIS A 100 11.06 -12.69 -15.92
C HIS A 100 12.51 -12.80 -16.40
N SER A 101 12.89 -12.03 -17.44
CA SER A 101 14.27 -12.00 -17.94
C SER A 101 15.29 -11.49 -16.91
N LYS A 102 14.83 -10.74 -15.90
CA LYS A 102 15.66 -10.25 -14.78
C LYS A 102 15.73 -11.24 -13.61
N GLY A 103 15.08 -12.39 -13.71
CA GLY A 103 15.04 -13.37 -12.64
C GLY A 103 14.18 -12.95 -11.45
N LEU A 104 13.23 -12.03 -11.64
CA LEU A 104 12.22 -11.75 -10.63
C LEU A 104 11.27 -12.95 -10.48
N SER A 105 10.64 -13.08 -9.32
CA SER A 105 9.61 -14.10 -9.10
C SER A 105 8.37 -13.75 -9.92
N THR A 106 8.09 -14.56 -10.92
CA THR A 106 6.96 -14.38 -11.86
C THR A 106 6.26 -15.71 -12.11
N ALA A 107 5.13 -15.64 -12.82
CA ALA A 107 4.51 -16.82 -13.41
C ALA A 107 5.53 -17.62 -14.27
N PRO A 108 5.48 -18.96 -14.28
CA PRO A 108 6.43 -19.80 -15.01
C PRO A 108 6.46 -19.58 -16.53
N SER A 109 5.36 -19.10 -17.10
CA SER A 109 5.18 -18.86 -18.54
C SER A 109 4.15 -17.76 -18.79
N ILE A 110 4.14 -17.19 -20.00
CA ILE A 110 3.15 -16.19 -20.41
C ILE A 110 1.74 -16.76 -20.29
N GLU A 111 1.53 -18.01 -20.69
CA GLU A 111 0.22 -18.69 -20.65
C GLU A 111 -0.27 -18.85 -19.21
N SER A 112 0.64 -19.10 -18.27
CA SER A 112 0.30 -19.25 -16.85
C SER A 112 -0.07 -17.93 -16.17
N THR A 113 0.23 -16.78 -16.77
CA THR A 113 -0.12 -15.46 -16.19
C THR A 113 -1.63 -15.29 -15.98
N ALA A 114 -2.46 -15.92 -16.83
CA ALA A 114 -3.92 -15.84 -16.75
C ALA A 114 -4.51 -16.44 -15.45
N LYS A 115 -3.78 -17.36 -14.80
CA LYS A 115 -4.19 -18.00 -13.53
C LYS A 115 -3.31 -17.60 -12.36
N TRP A 116 -2.25 -16.84 -12.63
CA TRP A 116 -1.29 -16.45 -11.61
C TRP A 116 -1.95 -15.53 -10.59
N HIS A 117 -1.78 -15.84 -9.30
CA HIS A 117 -2.35 -15.09 -8.18
C HIS A 117 -3.88 -14.94 -8.20
N VAL A 118 -4.59 -15.78 -8.96
CA VAL A 118 -6.06 -15.86 -8.86
C VAL A 118 -6.40 -16.72 -7.63
N ILE A 119 -6.59 -16.07 -6.48
CA ILE A 119 -6.90 -16.73 -5.21
C ILE A 119 -8.42 -16.90 -5.00
N PRO A 120 -8.87 -17.86 -4.17
CA PRO A 120 -10.30 -18.11 -3.93
C PRO A 120 -11.10 -16.87 -3.54
N ARG A 121 -10.57 -16.05 -2.62
CA ARG A 121 -11.19 -14.79 -2.18
C ARG A 121 -11.49 -13.84 -3.35
N ALA A 122 -10.50 -13.60 -4.20
CA ALA A 122 -10.63 -12.71 -5.35
C ALA A 122 -11.61 -13.27 -6.39
N LEU A 123 -11.59 -14.60 -6.59
CA LEU A 123 -12.51 -15.28 -7.50
C LEU A 123 -13.97 -15.21 -7.03
N GLU A 124 -14.24 -15.43 -5.74
CA GLU A 124 -15.58 -15.30 -5.15
C GLU A 124 -16.12 -13.88 -5.30
N GLN A 125 -15.29 -12.87 -5.01
CA GLN A 125 -15.67 -11.46 -5.18
C GLN A 125 -15.99 -11.13 -6.65
N TRP A 126 -15.16 -11.62 -7.58
CA TRP A 126 -15.37 -11.43 -9.00
C TRP A 126 -16.66 -12.09 -9.49
N GLN A 127 -16.97 -13.31 -9.04
CA GLN A 127 -18.22 -14.00 -9.37
C GLN A 127 -19.44 -13.21 -8.89
N LYS A 128 -19.41 -12.68 -7.66
CA LYS A 128 -20.45 -11.81 -7.12
C LYS A 128 -20.66 -10.58 -8.01
N TYR A 129 -19.60 -9.87 -8.37
CA TYR A 129 -19.71 -8.69 -9.24
C TYR A 129 -20.24 -9.02 -10.63
N LYS A 130 -19.84 -10.13 -11.24
CA LYS A 130 -20.38 -10.54 -12.54
C LYS A 130 -21.90 -10.74 -12.52
N ILE A 131 -22.43 -11.35 -11.46
CA ILE A 131 -23.87 -11.54 -11.29
C ILE A 131 -24.56 -10.19 -11.17
N MET A 132 -24.07 -9.30 -10.29
CA MET A 132 -24.66 -7.97 -10.09
C MET A 132 -24.69 -7.13 -11.38
N ILE A 133 -23.60 -7.14 -12.16
CA ILE A 133 -23.53 -6.42 -13.45
C ILE A 133 -24.53 -6.99 -14.46
N TYR A 134 -24.65 -8.31 -14.53
CA TYR A 134 -25.61 -8.96 -15.42
C TYR A 134 -27.07 -8.61 -15.05
N GLU A 135 -27.39 -8.66 -13.75
CA GLU A 135 -28.73 -8.32 -13.25
C GLU A 135 -29.09 -6.85 -13.48
N ASP A 136 -28.14 -5.92 -13.29
CA ASP A 136 -28.36 -4.49 -13.60
C ASP A 136 -28.57 -4.26 -15.10
N GLY A 137 -27.78 -4.92 -15.94
CA GLY A 137 -27.95 -4.88 -17.40
C GLY A 137 -29.32 -5.38 -17.84
N ALA A 138 -29.81 -6.48 -17.25
CA ALA A 138 -31.13 -7.02 -17.54
C ALA A 138 -32.27 -6.07 -17.12
N LYS A 139 -32.13 -5.35 -15.99
CA LYS A 139 -33.10 -4.35 -15.53
C LYS A 139 -33.18 -3.15 -16.49
N LYS A 140 -32.05 -2.70 -17.05
CA LYS A 140 -31.98 -1.58 -18.00
C LYS A 140 -32.51 -1.94 -19.40
N GLN A 141 -32.57 -3.22 -19.74
CA GLN A 141 -33.10 -3.71 -21.02
C GLN A 141 -34.61 -3.99 -20.98
N GLN A 142 -35.26 -3.97 -19.82
CA GLN A 142 -36.71 -4.01 -19.73
C GLN A 142 -37.28 -2.65 -20.18
N PRO A 143 -38.19 -2.60 -21.18
CA PRO A 143 -38.81 -1.35 -21.59
C PRO A 143 -39.56 -0.73 -20.42
N ALA A 144 -39.34 0.56 -20.17
CA ALA A 144 -40.08 1.31 -19.17
C ALA A 144 -41.59 1.15 -19.44
N GLN A 145 -42.27 0.36 -18.61
CA GLN A 145 -43.72 0.29 -18.64
C GLN A 145 -44.23 1.63 -18.11
N HIS A 146 -44.51 2.56 -19.03
CA HIS A 146 -45.32 3.74 -18.72
C HIS A 146 -46.68 3.24 -18.23
N PRO A 147 -47.14 3.61 -17.01
CA PRO A 147 -48.52 3.39 -16.64
C PRO A 147 -49.37 4.27 -17.56
N SER A 148 -50.16 3.63 -18.43
CA SER A 148 -51.21 4.29 -19.18
C SER A 148 -52.18 4.92 -18.18
N GLN A 149 -52.24 6.25 -18.17
CA GLN A 149 -53.29 7.00 -17.50
C GLN A 149 -54.64 6.60 -18.10
N SER A 150 -55.51 5.98 -17.30
CA SER A 150 -56.95 6.00 -17.54
C SER A 150 -57.58 6.90 -16.48
N SER A 151 -58.04 8.06 -16.94
CA SER A 151 -58.84 9.02 -16.19
C SER A 151 -60.22 8.47 -15.84
N SER A 152 -60.63 8.63 -14.58
CA SER A 152 -62.03 8.91 -14.26
C SER A 152 -62.08 9.73 -12.96
N HIS A 153 -62.59 10.94 -13.08
CA HIS A 153 -62.92 11.85 -11.99
C HIS A 153 -63.97 11.24 -11.05
N ASP A 154 -63.86 11.49 -9.75
CA ASP A 154 -64.94 12.19 -9.04
C ASP A 154 -64.47 12.92 -7.78
N ARG A 155 -65.15 14.03 -7.47
CA ARG A 155 -64.83 15.05 -6.46
C ARG A 155 -65.41 14.67 -5.09
N SER A 156 -64.74 15.07 -3.99
CA SER A 156 -65.34 15.96 -2.98
C SER A 156 -64.44 16.23 -1.75
N ALA A 157 -64.37 17.53 -1.41
CA ALA A 157 -64.32 18.15 -0.09
C ALA A 157 -63.14 17.92 0.92
N THR A 158 -62.33 18.98 1.06
CA THR A 158 -61.63 19.51 2.26
C THR A 158 -62.56 19.78 3.47
N PRO A 159 -62.10 20.20 4.70
CA PRO A 159 -60.75 20.65 5.12
C PRO A 159 -60.25 20.20 6.53
N ALA A 160 -59.00 20.58 6.86
CA ALA A 160 -58.56 21.26 8.09
C ALA A 160 -57.33 20.63 8.81
N ALA A 161 -56.32 21.47 9.01
CA ALA A 161 -55.15 21.34 9.90
C ALA A 161 -55.58 21.55 11.40
N PRO A 162 -54.73 21.61 12.46
CA PRO A 162 -53.26 21.77 12.46
C PRO A 162 -52.46 21.16 13.68
N LEU A 163 -51.18 21.54 13.78
CA LEU A 163 -50.31 21.73 14.97
C LEU A 163 -49.52 20.55 15.60
N ALA A 164 -48.19 20.77 15.71
CA ALA A 164 -47.28 20.28 16.76
C ALA A 164 -47.46 21.12 18.06
N PRO A 165 -46.95 20.76 19.26
CA PRO A 165 -45.49 20.84 19.57
C PRO A 165 -44.94 19.91 20.70
N ASP A 166 -43.60 19.95 20.82
CA ASP A 166 -42.68 19.88 21.99
C ASP A 166 -42.86 18.99 23.24
N ALA A 167 -41.67 18.64 23.77
CA ALA A 167 -41.22 18.58 25.19
C ALA A 167 -40.70 17.18 25.60
N GLN A 168 -39.38 16.98 25.76
CA GLN A 168 -38.54 17.24 26.94
C GLN A 168 -38.58 16.13 28.04
N GLN A 169 -37.37 15.60 28.31
CA GLN A 169 -36.71 15.46 29.62
C GLN A 169 -36.77 14.15 30.47
N THR A 170 -35.57 13.87 31.02
CA THR A 170 -35.22 13.13 32.26
C THR A 170 -35.31 11.60 32.26
N CYS A 171 -34.56 10.83 33.04
CA CYS A 171 -33.29 10.96 33.80
C CYS A 171 -32.91 9.54 34.28
N ALA A 172 -31.61 9.33 34.49
CA ALA A 172 -30.97 8.45 35.49
C ALA A 172 -31.17 6.92 35.42
N THR A 173 -30.06 6.18 35.43
CA THR A 173 -29.51 5.50 36.65
C THR A 173 -28.23 4.69 36.33
N HIS A 174 -27.17 4.92 37.12
CA HIS A 174 -26.03 3.98 37.37
C HIS A 174 -26.47 2.92 38.42
N PRO A 175 -25.64 1.95 38.94
CA PRO A 175 -24.18 1.65 38.84
C PRO A 175 -23.93 0.09 38.77
N PRO A 176 -22.84 -0.56 39.28
CA PRO A 176 -21.51 -0.12 39.74
C PRO A 176 -20.29 -0.90 39.19
N VAL A 177 -19.12 -0.37 39.56
CA VAL A 177 -17.74 -0.90 39.46
C VAL A 177 -17.38 -1.69 40.73
N THR A 178 -16.51 -2.71 40.61
CA THR A 178 -15.73 -3.26 41.73
C THR A 178 -14.28 -3.55 41.31
N GLN A 179 -13.34 -3.28 42.23
CA GLN A 179 -11.89 -3.21 42.08
C GLN A 179 -11.13 -4.53 42.38
N GLN A 180 -9.81 -4.50 42.08
CA GLN A 180 -8.66 -5.12 42.80
C GLN A 180 -8.48 -6.65 42.71
N THR A 181 -7.30 -7.24 42.47
CA THR A 181 -5.98 -7.06 43.14
C THR A 181 -4.82 -7.73 42.35
N VAL A 182 -3.60 -7.41 42.79
CA VAL A 182 -2.26 -7.74 42.26
C VAL A 182 -1.69 -9.02 42.92
N ALA A 183 -0.88 -9.84 42.22
CA ALA A 183 0.05 -10.78 42.86
C ALA A 183 1.26 -11.17 41.99
N ALA A 184 2.35 -11.55 42.67
CA ALA A 184 3.75 -11.51 42.27
C ALA A 184 4.32 -12.77 41.56
N ASN A 185 5.49 -12.55 40.98
CA ASN A 185 6.46 -13.47 40.36
C ASN A 185 7.15 -14.39 41.41
N PRO A 186 7.71 -15.56 41.02
CA PRO A 186 9.16 -15.69 41.21
C PRO A 186 9.95 -16.64 40.27
N ALA A 187 11.27 -16.35 40.24
CA ALA A 187 12.44 -17.24 40.26
C ALA A 187 13.05 -17.85 38.97
N ARG A 188 14.34 -17.51 38.79
CA ARG A 188 15.39 -18.12 37.95
C ARG A 188 15.86 -19.47 38.50
N GLN A 189 16.34 -20.35 37.63
CA GLN A 189 17.47 -21.26 37.92
C GLN A 189 18.21 -21.69 36.64
N SER A 190 19.42 -22.22 36.83
CA SER A 190 20.62 -22.10 35.98
C SER A 190 21.17 -23.42 35.44
N SER A 191 21.90 -23.34 34.31
CA SER A 191 23.11 -24.11 33.94
C SER A 191 23.03 -25.63 33.74
N LEU A 192 23.59 -26.14 32.62
CA LEU A 192 24.62 -27.20 32.58
C LEU A 192 25.09 -27.47 31.12
N ASN A 193 26.41 -27.56 30.90
CA ASN A 193 27.06 -27.92 29.62
C ASN A 193 27.34 -29.43 29.55
N PRO A 194 27.31 -30.08 28.36
CA PRO A 194 27.65 -31.49 28.21
C PRO A 194 29.14 -31.73 27.83
N PRO A 195 29.66 -32.97 28.01
CA PRO A 195 31.09 -33.29 27.84
C PRO A 195 31.48 -33.66 26.40
N LYS A 196 32.79 -33.55 26.12
CA LYS A 196 33.45 -33.79 24.81
C LYS A 196 33.51 -35.28 24.47
N ALA A 197 33.08 -35.64 23.26
CA ALA A 197 33.18 -37.00 22.70
C ALA A 197 34.28 -37.13 21.64
N GLU A 198 35.02 -38.23 21.76
CA GLU A 198 36.17 -38.67 20.97
C GLU A 198 35.76 -39.19 19.58
N LYS A 199 36.47 -38.82 18.51
CA LYS A 199 36.08 -39.15 17.11
C LYS A 199 36.58 -40.54 16.69
N GLN A 200 35.70 -41.53 16.69
CA GLN A 200 35.87 -42.76 15.91
C GLN A 200 35.52 -42.51 14.42
N ARG A 201 36.31 -43.10 13.51
CA ARG A 201 36.20 -42.94 12.04
C ARG A 201 35.06 -43.82 11.51
N LEU A 202 34.05 -43.22 10.88
CA LEU A 202 32.79 -43.88 10.48
C LEU A 202 32.84 -44.44 9.05
N SER A 203 32.10 -45.52 8.80
CA SER A 203 31.92 -46.14 7.49
C SER A 203 31.19 -45.21 6.49
N PRO A 204 31.35 -45.42 5.16
CA PRO A 204 30.83 -44.52 4.12
C PRO A 204 29.30 -44.29 4.18
N ASP A 205 28.51 -45.32 4.43
CA ASP A 205 27.03 -45.20 4.49
C ASP A 205 26.58 -44.34 5.70
N MET A 206 27.26 -44.51 6.84
CA MET A 206 27.06 -43.70 8.05
C MET A 206 27.52 -42.25 7.88
N GLN A 207 28.33 -41.94 6.87
CA GLN A 207 28.71 -40.57 6.51
C GLN A 207 27.63 -39.90 5.66
N GLN A 208 26.98 -40.63 4.74
CA GLN A 208 25.88 -40.12 3.92
C GLN A 208 24.63 -39.81 4.76
N ASP A 209 24.23 -40.70 5.66
CA ASP A 209 23.09 -40.44 6.56
C ASP A 209 23.35 -39.22 7.47
N ARG A 210 24.60 -39.04 7.90
CA ARG A 210 25.00 -37.90 8.72
C ARG A 210 25.00 -36.59 7.91
N GLN A 211 25.36 -36.64 6.63
CA GLN A 211 25.25 -35.48 5.73
C GLN A 211 23.79 -35.10 5.47
N ALA A 212 22.91 -36.08 5.25
CA ALA A 212 21.47 -35.85 5.10
C ALA A 212 20.86 -35.23 6.37
N GLN A 213 21.19 -35.76 7.56
CA GLN A 213 20.77 -35.20 8.83
C GLN A 213 21.32 -33.77 9.05
N GLN A 214 22.56 -33.50 8.66
CA GLN A 214 23.15 -32.16 8.76
C GLN A 214 22.46 -31.15 7.81
N GLN A 215 22.10 -31.55 6.59
CA GLN A 215 21.33 -30.73 5.66
C GLN A 215 19.93 -30.42 6.20
N GLN A 216 19.23 -31.43 6.71
CA GLN A 216 17.90 -31.23 7.29
C GLN A 216 17.95 -30.29 8.51
N GLN A 217 18.99 -30.43 9.34
CA GLN A 217 19.19 -29.54 10.50
C GLN A 217 19.61 -28.12 10.08
N GLN A 218 20.34 -27.95 8.97
CA GLN A 218 20.62 -26.63 8.39
C GLN A 218 19.34 -25.97 7.86
N GLN A 219 18.48 -26.72 7.16
CA GLN A 219 17.20 -26.20 6.66
C GLN A 219 16.29 -25.76 7.81
N GLN A 220 16.21 -26.53 8.89
CA GLN A 220 15.45 -26.17 10.09
C GLN A 220 16.00 -24.92 10.78
N ARG A 221 17.33 -24.76 10.88
CA ARG A 221 17.95 -23.55 11.42
C ARG A 221 17.67 -22.32 10.56
N HIS A 222 17.73 -22.44 9.23
CA HIS A 222 17.39 -21.35 8.32
C HIS A 222 15.92 -20.92 8.46
N ALA A 223 14.99 -21.88 8.54
CA ALA A 223 13.57 -21.60 8.76
C ALA A 223 13.32 -20.87 10.10
N GLN A 224 13.94 -21.33 11.19
CA GLN A 224 13.84 -20.67 12.50
C GLN A 224 14.44 -19.26 12.48
N GLN A 225 15.57 -19.05 11.79
CA GLN A 225 16.19 -17.74 11.67
C GLN A 225 15.33 -16.77 10.86
N GLN A 226 14.65 -17.25 9.82
CA GLN A 226 13.69 -16.48 9.02
C GLN A 226 12.46 -16.09 9.85
N GLN A 227 11.95 -17.02 10.65
CA GLN A 227 10.82 -16.78 11.55
C GLN A 227 11.18 -15.78 12.67
N GLN A 228 12.40 -15.87 13.20
CA GLN A 228 12.91 -14.93 14.20
C GLN A 228 13.16 -13.53 13.61
N GLN A 229 13.61 -13.44 12.35
CA GLN A 229 13.71 -12.17 11.62
C GLN A 229 12.34 -11.55 11.34
N GLN A 230 11.32 -12.35 11.01
CA GLN A 230 9.94 -11.88 10.87
C GLN A 230 9.39 -11.35 12.20
N GLN A 231 9.63 -12.05 13.31
CA GLN A 231 9.21 -11.60 14.65
C GLN A 231 9.94 -10.32 15.10
N GLN A 232 11.24 -10.21 14.80
CA GLN A 232 12.00 -8.97 15.05
C GLN A 232 11.54 -7.81 14.18
N ALA A 233 11.10 -8.04 12.93
CA ALA A 233 10.52 -7.00 12.08
C ALA A 233 9.20 -6.46 12.66
N VAL A 234 8.38 -7.33 13.27
CA VAL A 234 7.15 -6.93 13.99
C VAL A 234 7.48 -6.15 15.27
N GLN A 235 8.53 -6.54 15.99
CA GLN A 235 8.91 -5.90 17.25
C GLN A 235 9.66 -4.57 17.08
N CYS A 236 10.44 -4.42 15.99
CA CYS A 236 11.16 -3.17 15.67
C CYS A 236 10.21 -2.06 15.19
N GLY A 237 8.99 -2.40 14.74
CA GLY A 237 7.95 -1.43 14.39
C GLY A 237 7.29 -0.71 15.57
N LEU A 238 7.52 -1.17 16.81
CA LEU A 238 6.88 -0.62 18.01
C LEU A 238 7.82 0.08 18.99
N ALA A 239 9.12 0.09 18.73
CA ALA A 239 10.11 0.67 19.63
C ALA A 239 11.15 1.47 18.86
N GLN A 240 10.81 2.73 18.52
CA GLN A 240 11.68 3.92 18.52
C GLN A 240 11.13 5.00 17.59
N SER A 241 10.11 5.71 18.04
CA SER A 241 9.86 7.10 17.67
C SER A 241 8.80 7.64 18.61
N GLY A 242 9.08 8.70 19.34
CA GLY A 242 8.10 9.44 20.15
C GLY A 242 7.09 10.20 19.30
N ILE A 243 6.61 9.59 18.20
CA ILE A 243 5.54 10.10 17.35
C ILE A 243 4.25 9.57 17.96
N GLY A 244 3.37 10.47 18.38
CA GLY A 244 2.04 10.12 18.88
C GLY A 244 1.21 9.48 17.76
N VAL A 245 1.36 8.18 17.55
CA VAL A 245 0.45 7.42 16.71
C VAL A 245 -0.81 7.19 17.54
N HIS A 246 -1.89 7.87 17.19
CA HIS A 246 -3.21 7.65 17.78
C HIS A 246 -3.73 6.27 17.34
N GLN A 247 -3.28 5.21 18.00
CA GLN A 247 -3.74 3.84 17.74
C GLN A 247 -5.08 3.62 18.46
N GLN A 248 -6.19 3.80 17.74
CA GLN A 248 -7.45 3.17 18.12
C GLN A 248 -7.42 1.73 17.59
N PRO A 249 -7.76 0.71 18.41
CA PRO A 249 -7.82 -0.67 17.96
C PRO A 249 -8.98 -0.85 16.97
N TRP A 250 -8.67 -1.23 15.73
CA TRP A 250 -9.66 -1.52 14.70
C TRP A 250 -10.34 -2.86 15.00
N ASN A 251 -11.57 -2.83 15.52
CA ASN A 251 -12.42 -4.01 15.63
C ASN A 251 -13.03 -4.34 14.26
N LEU A 252 -12.50 -5.37 13.60
CA LEU A 252 -13.00 -5.85 12.31
C LEU A 252 -14.36 -6.56 12.49
N THR A 253 -15.45 -5.91 12.08
CA THR A 253 -16.75 -6.56 11.84
C THR A 253 -16.81 -7.09 10.40
N GLU A 254 -17.72 -8.04 10.09
CA GLU A 254 -17.87 -8.60 8.73
C GLU A 254 -18.20 -7.54 7.66
N GLU A 255 -18.77 -6.40 8.04
CA GLU A 255 -19.00 -5.24 7.17
C GLU A 255 -17.66 -4.58 6.73
N HIS A 256 -16.63 -4.62 7.57
CA HIS A 256 -15.27 -4.14 7.27
C HIS A 256 -14.48 -5.09 6.36
N ALA A 257 -14.91 -6.34 6.18
CA ALA A 257 -14.25 -7.27 5.26
C ALA A 257 -14.37 -6.83 3.79
N GLY A 258 -15.40 -6.05 3.44
CA GLY A 258 -15.51 -5.38 2.14
C GLY A 258 -14.50 -4.25 1.94
N HIS A 259 -13.96 -3.69 3.04
CA HIS A 259 -13.03 -2.56 3.08
C HIS A 259 -11.54 -2.95 3.12
N LEU A 260 -11.21 -4.25 3.13
CA LEU A 260 -9.85 -4.78 3.04
C LEU A 260 -9.29 -4.81 1.59
N ASN A 261 -9.90 -4.08 0.65
CA ASN A 261 -9.59 -4.12 -0.79
C ASN A 261 -8.92 -2.85 -1.32
N ASP A 262 -8.26 -2.08 -0.45
CA ASP A 262 -7.64 -0.82 -0.86
C ASP A 262 -6.19 -1.02 -1.37
N THR A 263 -5.78 -0.12 -2.28
CA THR A 263 -4.39 0.05 -2.75
C THR A 263 -3.45 0.19 -1.54
N VAL A 264 -2.23 -0.34 -1.65
CA VAL A 264 -1.21 -0.21 -0.61
C VAL A 264 -0.13 0.77 -1.02
N GLY A 265 0.45 1.46 -0.04
CA GLY A 265 1.51 2.43 -0.28
C GLY A 265 2.31 2.74 0.97
N ALA A 266 3.50 3.30 0.77
CA ALA A 266 4.39 3.69 1.84
C ALA A 266 5.21 4.93 1.45
N VAL A 267 5.56 5.72 2.47
CA VAL A 267 6.61 6.74 2.39
C VAL A 267 7.75 6.31 3.30
N TYR A 268 8.98 6.62 2.92
CA TYR A 268 10.18 6.27 3.68
C TYR A 268 11.09 7.48 3.87
N ILE A 269 11.82 7.47 4.98
CA ILE A 269 12.90 8.41 5.30
C ILE A 269 14.07 7.56 5.78
N ASP A 270 15.27 7.78 5.23
CA ASP A 270 16.47 7.10 5.71
C ASP A 270 17.23 7.93 6.75
N ALA A 271 18.27 7.32 7.37
CA ALA A 271 19.08 7.97 8.40
C ALA A 271 19.87 9.21 7.92
N ALA A 272 19.93 9.46 6.60
CA ALA A 272 20.49 10.67 6.02
C ALA A 272 19.42 11.72 5.69
N GLY A 273 18.14 11.43 5.98
CA GLY A 273 17.00 12.30 5.73
C GLY A 273 16.56 12.31 4.27
N ARG A 274 17.03 11.34 3.48
CA ARG A 274 16.54 11.15 2.11
C ARG A 274 15.19 10.46 2.15
N VAL A 275 14.34 10.86 1.22
CA VAL A 275 12.95 10.45 1.21
C VAL A 275 12.63 9.57 0.01
N GLY A 276 11.50 8.89 0.11
CA GLY A 276 10.75 8.53 -1.07
C GLY A 276 9.47 7.78 -0.80
N ALA A 277 8.87 7.28 -1.86
CA ALA A 277 7.53 6.74 -1.82
C ALA A 277 7.34 5.60 -2.82
N GLY A 278 6.41 4.70 -2.53
CA GLY A 278 5.97 3.67 -3.45
C GLY A 278 4.54 3.27 -3.20
N VAL A 279 3.88 2.79 -4.26
CA VAL A 279 2.47 2.43 -4.27
C VAL A 279 2.27 1.18 -5.15
N SER A 280 1.35 0.30 -4.76
CA SER A 280 0.99 -0.90 -5.52
C SER A 280 -0.50 -1.20 -5.40
N SER A 281 -1.12 -1.59 -6.52
CA SER A 281 -2.56 -1.85 -6.63
C SER A 281 -2.88 -2.95 -7.64
N GLY A 282 -3.90 -3.75 -7.36
CA GLY A 282 -4.59 -4.58 -8.36
C GLY A 282 -5.58 -3.79 -9.22
N GLY A 283 -5.84 -2.53 -8.88
CA GLY A 283 -6.84 -1.68 -9.51
C GLY A 283 -8.27 -2.01 -9.07
N ILE A 284 -9.23 -1.37 -9.73
CA ILE A 284 -10.66 -1.55 -9.42
C ILE A 284 -11.14 -2.95 -9.83
N ALA A 285 -12.07 -3.53 -9.06
CA ALA A 285 -12.72 -4.79 -9.41
C ALA A 285 -13.45 -4.67 -10.74
N MET A 286 -13.45 -5.74 -11.55
CA MET A 286 -14.09 -5.77 -12.86
C MET A 286 -13.56 -4.72 -13.84
N LYS A 287 -12.32 -4.25 -13.66
CA LYS A 287 -11.69 -3.36 -14.64
C LYS A 287 -11.57 -4.06 -16.00
N VAL A 288 -11.71 -3.27 -17.06
CA VAL A 288 -11.38 -3.73 -18.41
C VAL A 288 -9.90 -4.14 -18.44
N PRO A 289 -9.53 -5.30 -19.02
CA PRO A 289 -8.13 -5.69 -19.17
C PRO A 289 -7.31 -4.59 -19.85
N GLY A 290 -6.11 -4.32 -19.35
CA GLY A 290 -5.25 -3.23 -19.79
C GLY A 290 -5.56 -1.88 -19.14
N ARG A 291 -6.57 -1.76 -18.26
CA ARG A 291 -6.79 -0.52 -17.48
C ARG A 291 -5.64 -0.32 -16.50
N VAL A 292 -5.02 0.85 -16.60
CA VAL A 292 -3.94 1.30 -15.72
C VAL A 292 -4.47 2.38 -14.76
N GLY A 293 -4.23 2.19 -13.46
CA GLY A 293 -4.59 3.12 -12.39
C GLY A 293 -3.48 4.09 -11.99
N GLU A 294 -3.78 4.88 -10.96
CA GLU A 294 -2.90 5.88 -10.36
C GLU A 294 -1.57 5.30 -9.88
N ALA A 295 -1.58 4.04 -9.43
CA ALA A 295 -0.43 3.38 -8.84
C ALA A 295 0.74 3.22 -9.83
N ALA A 296 0.49 3.22 -11.15
CA ALA A 296 1.55 3.18 -12.17
C ALA A 296 1.85 4.56 -12.79
N MET A 297 1.00 5.56 -12.57
CA MET A 297 1.11 6.86 -13.23
C MET A 297 2.07 7.79 -12.49
N TYR A 298 3.05 8.32 -13.24
CA TYR A 298 3.97 9.35 -12.74
C TYR A 298 3.18 10.52 -12.15
N ALA A 299 3.65 11.05 -11.02
CA ALA A 299 3.02 12.15 -10.27
C ALA A 299 1.68 11.85 -9.58
N CYS A 300 1.08 10.68 -9.81
CA CYS A 300 -0.29 10.41 -9.36
C CYS A 300 -0.32 9.59 -8.07
N GLY A 301 0.14 8.33 -8.12
CA GLY A 301 0.09 7.43 -6.98
C GLY A 301 1.21 7.63 -5.96
N CYS A 302 2.40 8.07 -6.39
CA CYS A 302 3.49 8.42 -5.48
C CYS A 302 4.33 9.60 -5.97
N TRP A 303 4.99 10.27 -5.03
CA TRP A 303 5.94 11.35 -5.30
C TRP A 303 7.03 11.44 -4.23
N ALA A 304 8.22 11.88 -4.64
CA ALA A 304 9.34 12.11 -3.74
C ALA A 304 10.26 13.23 -4.24
N ALA A 305 10.81 14.00 -3.31
CA ALA A 305 11.87 14.96 -3.56
C ALA A 305 12.72 15.12 -2.30
N ASP A 306 14.04 14.90 -2.42
CA ASP A 306 14.98 15.16 -1.34
C ASP A 306 15.04 16.66 -1.02
N ALA A 307 15.39 16.94 0.23
CA ALA A 307 15.65 18.31 0.66
C ALA A 307 16.80 18.92 -0.13
N ASP A 308 16.74 20.23 -0.30
CA ASP A 308 17.86 21.03 -0.80
C ASP A 308 18.22 22.04 0.29
N VAL A 309 19.15 21.64 1.14
CA VAL A 309 19.61 22.42 2.30
C VAL A 309 20.18 23.76 1.85
N SER A 310 20.82 23.82 0.67
CA SER A 310 21.40 25.05 0.13
C SER A 310 20.35 26.10 -0.22
N LEU A 311 19.14 25.65 -0.56
CA LEU A 311 18.00 26.49 -0.89
C LEU A 311 16.97 26.59 0.25
N GLY A 312 17.23 25.97 1.40
CA GLY A 312 16.26 25.88 2.50
C GLY A 312 15.00 25.09 2.14
N ARG A 313 15.05 24.24 1.10
CA ARG A 313 13.89 23.49 0.61
C ARG A 313 13.73 22.19 1.40
N PRO A 314 12.55 21.89 1.97
CA PRO A 314 12.33 20.64 2.70
C PRO A 314 12.33 19.43 1.76
N GLY A 315 12.56 18.25 2.33
CA GLY A 315 12.30 16.97 1.67
C GLY A 315 10.82 16.61 1.81
N VAL A 316 10.24 16.01 0.78
CA VAL A 316 8.82 15.61 0.78
C VAL A 316 8.63 14.26 0.10
N ALA A 317 7.71 13.45 0.63
CA ALA A 317 7.25 12.24 -0.05
C ALA A 317 5.77 12.01 0.20
N CYS A 318 5.08 11.41 -0.77
CA CYS A 318 3.65 11.18 -0.74
C CYS A 318 3.30 9.86 -1.45
N SER A 319 2.36 9.11 -0.88
CA SER A 319 1.71 7.94 -1.47
C SER A 319 0.19 8.08 -1.35
N VAL A 320 -0.53 7.70 -2.39
CA VAL A 320 -1.97 7.95 -2.53
C VAL A 320 -2.72 6.65 -2.84
N SER A 321 -3.93 6.53 -2.30
CA SER A 321 -4.90 5.46 -2.57
C SER A 321 -6.28 6.08 -2.86
N GLY A 322 -7.17 5.35 -3.53
CA GLY A 322 -8.56 5.78 -3.75
C GLY A 322 -9.04 5.60 -5.18
N VAL A 323 -9.93 6.50 -5.62
CA VAL A 323 -10.49 6.48 -6.98
C VAL A 323 -9.43 6.93 -7.99
N GLY A 324 -8.79 5.96 -8.65
CA GLY A 324 -7.64 6.18 -9.51
C GLY A 324 -7.83 7.27 -10.57
N GLU A 325 -8.99 7.33 -11.22
CA GLU A 325 -9.30 8.30 -12.27
C GLU A 325 -9.28 9.75 -11.75
N VAL A 326 -9.74 9.97 -10.52
CA VAL A 326 -9.69 11.29 -9.85
C VAL A 326 -8.25 11.64 -9.51
N ILE A 327 -7.53 10.70 -8.91
CA ILE A 327 -6.13 10.87 -8.51
C ILE A 327 -5.25 11.21 -9.72
N ILE A 328 -5.49 10.54 -10.86
CA ILE A 328 -4.78 10.80 -12.12
C ILE A 328 -5.08 12.22 -12.64
N ARG A 329 -6.36 12.61 -12.71
CA ARG A 329 -6.74 13.97 -13.17
C ARG A 329 -6.10 15.07 -12.32
N ALA A 330 -5.98 14.84 -11.01
CA ALA A 330 -5.42 15.81 -10.08
C ALA A 330 -3.88 15.76 -9.98
N CYS A 331 -3.21 14.72 -10.49
CA CYS A 331 -1.80 14.43 -10.16
C CYS A 331 -1.56 14.49 -8.63
N LEU A 332 -2.46 13.85 -7.86
CA LEU A 332 -2.66 14.15 -6.44
C LEU A 332 -1.38 14.09 -5.61
N ALA A 333 -0.55 13.04 -5.75
CA ALA A 333 0.67 12.89 -4.95
C ALA A 333 1.64 14.05 -5.17
N LYS A 334 1.85 14.44 -6.44
CA LYS A 334 2.71 15.57 -6.80
C LYS A 334 2.15 16.87 -6.27
N GLU A 335 0.86 17.12 -6.44
CA GLU A 335 0.25 18.40 -6.06
C GLU A 335 0.32 18.61 -4.53
N CYS A 336 0.06 17.57 -3.73
CA CYS A 336 0.28 17.60 -2.28
C CYS A 336 1.72 18.03 -1.95
N CYS A 337 2.71 17.35 -2.53
CA CYS A 337 4.12 17.69 -2.32
C CYS A 337 4.49 19.09 -2.84
N GLN A 338 3.91 19.55 -3.94
CA GLN A 338 4.19 20.87 -4.50
C GLN A 338 3.68 21.99 -3.60
N ARG A 339 2.55 21.82 -2.91
CA ARG A 339 2.10 22.79 -1.91
C ARG A 339 3.02 22.87 -0.70
N MET A 340 3.51 21.73 -0.23
CA MET A 340 4.53 21.70 0.83
C MET A 340 5.84 22.39 0.40
N LEU A 341 6.24 22.24 -0.86
CA LEU A 341 7.50 22.79 -1.38
C LEU A 341 7.43 24.26 -1.78
N ASN A 342 6.36 24.68 -2.48
CA ASN A 342 6.27 25.99 -3.11
C ASN A 342 5.53 27.01 -2.25
N LEU A 343 4.57 26.55 -1.45
CA LEU A 343 3.75 27.39 -0.57
C LEU A 343 4.14 27.24 0.90
N TYR A 344 5.09 26.33 1.21
CA TYR A 344 5.55 26.02 2.57
C TYR A 344 4.44 25.59 3.53
N LEU A 345 3.29 25.15 3.00
CA LEU A 345 2.14 24.75 3.81
C LEU A 345 2.49 23.56 4.72
N PRO A 346 1.90 23.50 5.93
CA PRO A 346 1.88 22.30 6.75
C PRO A 346 1.35 21.08 5.97
N VAL A 347 1.82 19.88 6.31
CA VAL A 347 1.52 18.66 5.55
C VAL A 347 0.01 18.37 5.49
N ASP A 348 -0.71 18.62 6.57
CA ASP A 348 -2.13 18.38 6.74
C ASP A 348 -2.96 19.37 5.93
N GLU A 349 -2.60 20.66 5.98
CA GLU A 349 -3.24 21.71 5.19
C GLU A 349 -3.01 21.47 3.69
N ALA A 350 -1.75 21.20 3.29
CA ALA A 350 -1.40 20.90 1.91
C ALA A 350 -2.22 19.73 1.35
N CYS A 351 -2.28 18.59 2.07
CA CYS A 351 -3.02 17.42 1.61
C CYS A 351 -4.53 17.67 1.62
N SER A 352 -5.07 18.33 2.66
CA SER A 352 -6.50 18.58 2.79
C SER A 352 -7.02 19.49 1.68
N GLN A 353 -6.31 20.57 1.35
CA GLN A 353 -6.73 21.45 0.27
C GLN A 353 -6.76 20.73 -1.09
N VAL A 354 -5.73 19.93 -1.40
CA VAL A 354 -5.66 19.16 -2.67
C VAL A 354 -6.80 18.15 -2.76
N MET A 355 -7.07 17.40 -1.67
CA MET A 355 -8.17 16.44 -1.63
C MET A 355 -9.52 17.13 -1.81
N GLN A 356 -9.76 18.28 -1.15
CA GLN A 356 -11.00 19.05 -1.29
C GLN A 356 -11.20 19.55 -2.72
N GLU A 357 -10.18 20.16 -3.31
CA GLU A 357 -10.25 20.70 -4.69
C GLU A 357 -10.46 19.61 -5.73
N SER A 358 -9.80 18.45 -5.57
CA SER A 358 -9.99 17.29 -6.45
C SER A 358 -11.41 16.69 -6.37
N THR A 359 -12.16 17.01 -5.31
CA THR A 359 -13.52 16.51 -5.05
C THR A 359 -14.62 17.44 -5.52
N MET A 360 -14.35 18.75 -5.60
CA MET A 360 -15.34 19.73 -6.07
C MET A 360 -15.78 19.54 -7.52
N GLN A 361 -15.05 18.76 -8.33
CA GLN A 361 -15.33 18.56 -9.75
C GLN A 361 -16.13 17.27 -10.04
N GLU A 362 -16.40 16.43 -9.03
CA GLU A 362 -16.96 15.09 -9.24
C GLU A 362 -18.39 14.95 -8.72
N ALA A 363 -19.21 14.18 -9.44
CA ALA A 363 -20.62 13.95 -9.12
C ALA A 363 -20.86 12.90 -8.02
N GLN A 364 -19.80 12.25 -7.53
CA GLN A 364 -19.86 11.23 -6.48
C GLN A 364 -18.82 11.55 -5.40
N PRO A 365 -19.09 11.17 -4.14
CA PRO A 365 -18.14 11.40 -3.05
C PRO A 365 -16.82 10.67 -3.32
N ASN A 366 -15.72 11.42 -3.31
CA ASN A 366 -14.40 10.89 -3.59
C ASN A 366 -13.82 10.27 -2.31
N ASN A 367 -13.52 8.98 -2.36
CA ASN A 367 -12.68 8.31 -1.37
C ASN A 367 -11.24 8.32 -1.87
N CYS A 368 -10.46 9.31 -1.45
CA CYS A 368 -9.01 9.34 -1.62
C CYS A 368 -8.35 9.33 -0.24
N GLY A 369 -7.24 8.61 -0.14
CA GLY A 369 -6.38 8.61 1.03
C GLY A 369 -4.98 9.04 0.68
N VAL A 370 -4.37 9.83 1.57
CA VAL A 370 -3.02 10.37 1.37
C VAL A 370 -2.17 10.03 2.59
N LEU A 371 -1.01 9.44 2.32
CA LEU A 371 0.09 9.29 3.27
C LEU A 371 1.22 10.19 2.81
N ALA A 372 1.56 11.23 3.58
CA ALA A 372 2.59 12.18 3.19
C ALA A 372 3.51 12.54 4.34
N VAL A 373 4.77 12.86 4.00
CA VAL A 373 5.76 13.33 4.96
C VAL A 373 6.52 14.53 4.42
N ARG A 374 6.82 15.46 5.33
CA ARG A 374 7.73 16.59 5.14
C ARG A 374 8.91 16.45 6.10
N VAL A 375 10.12 16.67 5.61
CA VAL A 375 11.37 16.57 6.39
C VAL A 375 12.13 17.88 6.26
N THR A 376 12.51 18.48 7.39
CA THR A 376 13.29 19.71 7.43
C THR A 376 14.66 19.46 8.08
N PHE A 377 15.63 20.29 7.73
CA PHE A 377 16.98 20.25 8.28
C PHE A 377 17.29 21.59 8.93
N ASP A 378 17.83 21.57 10.16
CA ASP A 378 18.30 22.78 10.82
C ASP A 378 19.61 23.28 10.17
N SER A 379 19.72 24.59 9.98
CA SER A 379 20.88 25.26 9.39
C SER A 379 21.89 25.73 10.44
N ALA A 380 21.76 25.27 11.69
CA ALA A 380 22.50 25.80 12.83
C ALA A 380 24.04 25.79 12.71
N SER A 381 24.67 25.03 11.81
CA SER A 381 26.10 25.17 11.45
C SER A 381 26.48 24.44 10.14
N PRO A 382 27.27 25.05 9.23
CA PRO A 382 27.82 24.34 8.07
C PRO A 382 28.71 23.15 8.51
N GLY A 383 28.42 21.95 8.02
CA GLY A 383 29.22 20.74 8.30
C GLY A 383 28.77 19.88 9.48
N GLN A 384 27.65 20.22 10.14
CA GLN A 384 26.95 19.34 11.08
C GLN A 384 25.49 19.13 10.66
N GLU A 385 25.30 18.64 9.43
CA GLU A 385 23.99 18.19 8.94
C GLU A 385 23.53 16.99 9.81
N ARG A 386 22.70 17.27 10.81
CA ARG A 386 21.94 16.25 11.52
C ARG A 386 20.49 16.37 11.08
N LEU A 387 19.87 15.22 10.83
CA LEU A 387 18.40 15.08 10.86
C LEU A 387 17.91 15.58 12.23
N MET A 388 17.47 16.82 12.29
CA MET A 388 16.67 17.39 13.36
C MET A 388 15.80 18.49 12.76
N GLY A 389 14.49 18.32 12.86
CA GLY A 389 13.49 19.23 12.31
C GLY A 389 12.25 18.45 11.86
N ASP A 390 11.17 18.58 12.62
CA ASP A 390 9.83 18.01 12.45
C ASP A 390 9.59 17.14 11.20
N CYS A 391 9.34 15.85 11.45
CA CYS A 391 8.76 14.94 10.47
C CYS A 391 7.25 14.97 10.65
N ASP A 392 6.56 15.77 9.85
CA ASP A 392 5.11 15.81 9.90
C ASP A 392 4.55 14.70 9.00
N LEU A 393 4.00 13.66 9.62
CA LEU A 393 3.32 12.57 8.93
C LEU A 393 1.82 12.85 8.91
N TYR A 394 1.25 12.91 7.71
CA TYR A 394 -0.19 12.98 7.52
C TYR A 394 -0.71 11.66 6.97
N CYS A 395 -1.77 11.14 7.59
CA CYS A 395 -2.56 10.05 7.07
C CYS A 395 -4.03 10.43 7.18
N SER A 396 -4.73 10.44 6.06
CA SER A 396 -6.16 10.72 6.03
C SER A 396 -6.84 9.88 4.97
N ARG A 397 -8.11 9.60 5.22
CA ARG A 397 -9.10 9.13 4.25
C ARG A 397 -10.14 10.23 4.19
N SER A 398 -10.58 10.63 3.00
CA SER A 398 -11.80 11.42 2.91
C SER A 398 -12.95 10.58 3.44
N ASP A 399 -13.41 10.88 4.66
CA ASP A 399 -14.64 10.34 5.19
C ASP A 399 -15.80 10.99 4.43
N VAL A 400 -16.59 10.19 3.72
CA VAL A 400 -17.88 10.62 3.19
C VAL A 400 -18.97 9.66 3.60
#